data_AF-A0A920MU74-F1
#
_entry.id   AF-A0A920MU74-F1
#
_cell.length_a   1.000
_cell.length_b   1.000
_cell.length_c   1.000
_cell.angle_alpha   90.00
_cell.angle_beta   90.00
_cell.angle_gamma   90.00
#
_symmetry.space_group_name_H-M   'P 1'
#
loop_
_entity.id
_entity.type
_entity.pdbx_description
1 polymer ?
#
loop_
_entity_poly.entity_id
_entity_poly.type
_entity_poly.pdbx_seq_one_letter_code
_entity_poly.pdbx_strand_id
1 'polypeptide(L)'
;MQNFSFESALEKKSHQGFNIVARFNPSSETQILIGAHWDTRPYADRDLEKKNFYKPILGANDGASGVAILLELAKLLNKNKPTIGVNLVFFDAEDSGVSEENESYCKGSIFFAKNLPIPNIKEAIILDMVGDKQLSLPIERNSLNFNPTLVRQLWDRAKKLNLKAFKGVVGLAIYDDHVPLFQYANIPSIDIIDFRYPNSFKNYWHTVEDTPKNCSPESLGQVGTLMVDYIFNRKFYFSK
;
A
#
# COMPACT_ATOMS: atom_id res chain seq x y z
N MET A 1 -16.72 -6.95 -4.43
CA MET A 1 -16.25 -5.79 -5.21
C MET A 1 -17.09 -4.60 -4.80
N GLN A 2 -16.49 -3.42 -4.73
CA GLN A 2 -17.14 -2.15 -4.43
C GLN A 2 -16.94 -1.25 -5.65
N ASN A 3 -17.98 -1.12 -6.47
CA ASN A 3 -17.93 -0.32 -7.70
C ASN A 3 -18.10 1.17 -7.37
N PHE A 4 -17.42 2.01 -8.12
CA PHE A 4 -17.53 3.46 -8.02
C PHE A 4 -17.24 4.12 -9.37
N SER A 5 -17.64 5.38 -9.49
CA SER A 5 -17.26 6.23 -10.63
C SER A 5 -16.29 7.28 -10.15
N PHE A 6 -15.31 7.61 -10.98
CA PHE A 6 -14.34 8.67 -10.72
C PHE A 6 -14.08 9.46 -11.99
N GLU A 7 -13.62 10.70 -11.85
CA GLU A 7 -13.15 11.50 -12.96
C GLU A 7 -11.62 11.47 -12.97
N SER A 8 -11.02 11.12 -14.11
CA SER A 8 -9.57 11.21 -14.28
C SER A 8 -9.15 12.67 -14.43
N ALA A 9 -8.14 13.09 -13.67
CA ALA A 9 -7.76 14.51 -13.63
C ALA A 9 -7.19 15.00 -14.98
N LEU A 10 -6.50 14.14 -15.72
CA LEU A 10 -5.93 14.49 -17.03
C LEU A 10 -6.95 14.45 -18.16
N GLU A 11 -7.77 13.40 -18.27
CA GLU A 11 -8.72 13.28 -19.39
C GLU A 11 -10.02 14.06 -19.16
N LYS A 12 -10.32 14.42 -17.90
CA LYS A 12 -11.61 15.02 -17.50
C LYS A 12 -12.80 14.18 -17.96
N LYS A 13 -12.63 12.87 -17.89
CA LYS A 13 -13.64 11.88 -18.27
C LYS A 13 -14.02 11.04 -17.07
N SER A 14 -15.29 10.64 -17.06
CA SER A 14 -15.81 9.70 -16.08
C SER A 14 -15.40 8.27 -16.45
N HIS A 15 -14.81 7.58 -15.49
CA HIS A 15 -14.45 6.16 -15.57
C HIS A 15 -15.19 5.37 -14.48
N GLN A 16 -15.34 4.06 -14.71
CA GLN A 16 -15.81 3.13 -13.70
C GLN A 16 -14.61 2.38 -13.14
N GLY A 17 -14.48 2.39 -11.81
CA GLY A 17 -13.49 1.63 -11.07
C GLY A 17 -14.15 0.70 -10.05
N PHE A 18 -13.37 -0.20 -9.48
CA PHE A 18 -13.85 -1.09 -8.44
C PHE A 18 -12.75 -1.50 -7.46
N ASN A 19 -13.03 -1.31 -6.16
CA ASN A 19 -12.19 -1.89 -5.12
C ASN A 19 -12.52 -3.38 -4.95
N ILE A 20 -11.52 -4.20 -4.66
CA ILE A 20 -11.69 -5.62 -4.33
C ILE A 20 -11.45 -5.80 -2.84
N VAL A 21 -12.34 -6.54 -2.16
CA VAL A 21 -12.25 -6.79 -0.72
C VAL A 21 -12.33 -8.30 -0.48
N ALA A 22 -11.27 -8.88 0.08
CA ALA A 22 -11.23 -10.26 0.54
C ALA A 22 -11.18 -10.29 2.07
N ARG A 23 -12.13 -10.99 2.69
CA ARG A 23 -12.30 -10.99 4.16
C ARG A 23 -12.02 -12.36 4.74
N PHE A 24 -11.16 -12.39 5.76
CA PHE A 24 -10.82 -13.58 6.53
C PHE A 24 -11.26 -13.36 7.98
N ASN A 25 -11.90 -14.36 8.58
CA ASN A 25 -12.50 -14.28 9.92
C ASN A 25 -13.37 -13.01 10.15
N PRO A 26 -14.41 -12.79 9.33
CA PRO A 26 -15.23 -11.57 9.39
C PRO A 26 -16.05 -11.45 10.68
N SER A 27 -16.19 -12.54 11.45
CA SER A 27 -16.88 -12.58 12.75
C SER A 27 -16.04 -12.09 13.92
N SER A 28 -14.72 -11.91 13.75
CA SER A 28 -13.87 -11.40 14.82
C SER A 28 -14.23 -9.96 15.18
N GLU A 29 -14.25 -9.64 16.47
CA GLU A 29 -14.46 -8.25 16.93
C GLU A 29 -13.30 -7.33 16.56
N THR A 30 -12.10 -7.90 16.38
CA THR A 30 -10.93 -7.15 15.94
C THR A 30 -10.71 -7.36 14.46
N GLN A 31 -10.84 -6.29 13.68
CA GLN A 31 -10.61 -6.27 12.24
C GLN A 31 -9.38 -5.41 11.93
N ILE A 32 -8.49 -5.88 11.07
CA ILE A 32 -7.45 -5.06 10.44
C ILE A 32 -7.62 -5.03 8.93
N LEU A 33 -7.04 -4.00 8.32
CA LEU A 33 -6.95 -3.87 6.86
C LEU A 33 -5.48 -3.97 6.44
N ILE A 34 -5.22 -4.74 5.39
CA ILE A 34 -3.95 -4.68 4.65
C ILE A 34 -4.30 -4.39 3.21
N GLY A 35 -3.77 -3.30 2.65
CA GLY A 35 -4.16 -2.77 1.36
C GLY A 35 -2.99 -2.56 0.41
N ALA A 36 -3.31 -2.48 -0.87
CA ALA A 36 -2.43 -2.06 -1.96
C ALA A 36 -3.31 -1.55 -3.11
N HIS A 37 -2.85 -0.58 -3.89
CA HIS A 37 -3.53 -0.26 -5.14
C HIS A 37 -3.21 -1.31 -6.22
N TRP A 38 -4.11 -1.47 -7.20
CA TRP A 38 -3.94 -2.47 -8.27
C TRP A 38 -4.02 -1.90 -9.69
N ASP A 39 -4.44 -0.65 -9.84
CA ASP A 39 -4.35 0.05 -11.10
C ASP A 39 -2.89 0.41 -11.44
N THR A 40 -2.69 0.92 -12.64
CA THR A 40 -1.36 1.27 -13.17
C THR A 40 -1.43 2.63 -13.85
N ARG A 41 -0.40 3.46 -13.66
CA ARG A 41 -0.36 4.78 -14.29
C ARG A 41 -0.58 4.73 -15.80
N PRO A 42 -1.50 5.53 -16.34
CA PRO A 42 -1.67 5.66 -17.79
C PRO A 42 -0.52 6.42 -18.48
N TYR A 43 0.43 6.99 -17.73
CA TYR A 43 1.47 7.87 -18.23
C TYR A 43 2.82 7.63 -17.52
N ALA A 44 3.91 7.63 -18.27
CA ALA A 44 5.29 7.58 -17.75
C ALA A 44 5.86 9.01 -17.63
N ASP A 45 5.22 9.86 -16.84
CA ASP A 45 5.49 11.30 -16.76
C ASP A 45 6.78 11.67 -16.01
N ARG A 46 7.49 10.67 -15.45
CA ARG A 46 8.83 10.82 -14.84
C ARG A 46 9.94 10.19 -15.68
N ASP A 47 9.63 9.68 -16.86
CA ASP A 47 10.62 9.09 -17.75
C ASP A 47 11.72 10.10 -18.16
N LEU A 48 12.91 9.62 -18.51
CA LEU A 48 13.97 10.50 -19.01
C LEU A 48 13.76 10.84 -20.49
N GLU A 49 13.12 9.94 -21.25
CA GLU A 49 12.85 10.15 -22.66
C GLU A 49 11.44 10.72 -22.86
N LYS A 50 11.33 11.99 -23.29
CA LYS A 50 10.04 12.67 -23.51
C LYS A 50 9.04 11.91 -24.39
N LYS A 51 9.52 11.08 -25.33
CA LYS A 51 8.66 10.23 -26.18
C LYS A 51 7.86 9.19 -25.39
N ASN A 52 8.23 8.92 -24.13
CA ASN A 52 7.57 7.95 -23.26
C ASN A 52 6.49 8.59 -22.38
N PHE A 53 6.42 9.91 -22.25
CA PHE A 53 5.56 10.58 -21.26
C PHE A 53 4.08 10.21 -21.36
N TYR A 54 3.60 9.87 -22.56
CA TYR A 54 2.21 9.51 -22.80
C TYR A 54 1.99 7.99 -22.94
N LYS A 55 2.98 7.17 -22.59
CA LYS A 55 2.84 5.71 -22.56
C LYS A 55 2.42 5.27 -21.16
N PRO A 56 1.54 4.25 -21.04
CA PRO A 56 1.28 3.62 -19.76
C PRO A 56 2.54 2.92 -19.24
N ILE A 57 2.71 2.90 -17.92
CA ILE A 57 3.73 2.09 -17.27
C ILE A 57 3.24 0.66 -17.09
N LEU A 58 4.15 -0.28 -16.86
CA LEU A 58 3.77 -1.66 -16.57
C LEU A 58 3.33 -1.83 -15.11
N GLY A 59 3.78 -0.98 -14.18
CA GLY A 59 3.34 -0.98 -12.78
C GLY A 59 3.80 -2.23 -12.02
N ALA A 60 5.04 -2.68 -12.27
CA ALA A 60 5.53 -3.91 -11.66
C ALA A 60 5.84 -3.73 -10.17
N ASN A 61 6.42 -2.58 -9.81
CA ASN A 61 6.62 -2.19 -8.43
C ASN A 61 5.45 -1.34 -7.95
N ASP A 62 5.07 -0.33 -8.74
CA ASP A 62 3.99 0.63 -8.50
C ASP A 62 2.65 -0.04 -8.85
N GLY A 63 1.98 -0.59 -7.83
CA GLY A 63 0.81 -1.47 -7.96
C GLY A 63 1.12 -2.95 -7.73
N ALA A 64 1.75 -3.64 -8.70
CA ALA A 64 1.78 -5.11 -8.66
C ALA A 64 2.58 -5.71 -7.47
N SER A 65 3.54 -4.98 -6.88
CA SER A 65 4.35 -5.50 -5.76
C SER A 65 3.53 -5.71 -4.49
N GLY A 66 2.72 -4.73 -4.10
CA GLY A 66 1.80 -4.83 -2.95
C GLY A 66 0.74 -5.90 -3.20
N VAL A 67 0.13 -5.90 -4.40
CA VAL A 67 -0.85 -6.90 -4.84
C VAL A 67 -0.29 -8.33 -4.74
N ALA A 68 0.95 -8.57 -5.18
CA ALA A 68 1.59 -9.88 -5.12
C ALA A 68 1.69 -10.40 -3.68
N ILE A 69 2.03 -9.52 -2.72
CA ILE A 69 2.06 -9.88 -1.29
C ILE A 69 0.65 -10.18 -0.79
N LEU A 70 -0.36 -9.37 -1.12
CA LEU A 70 -1.73 -9.62 -0.68
C LEU A 70 -2.27 -10.96 -1.22
N LEU A 71 -1.95 -11.33 -2.46
CA LEU A 71 -2.36 -12.61 -3.04
C LEU A 71 -1.72 -13.81 -2.31
N GLU A 72 -0.43 -13.75 -1.97
CA GLU A 72 0.21 -14.81 -1.19
C GLU A 72 -0.33 -14.86 0.24
N LEU A 73 -0.58 -13.70 0.88
CA LEU A 73 -1.28 -13.63 2.16
C LEU A 73 -2.66 -14.29 2.09
N ALA A 74 -3.46 -14.01 1.06
CA ALA A 74 -4.78 -14.60 0.89
C ALA A 74 -4.72 -16.14 0.89
N LYS A 75 -3.75 -16.71 0.18
CA LYS A 75 -3.49 -18.16 0.14
C LYS A 75 -3.10 -18.70 1.52
N LEU A 76 -2.20 -18.01 2.23
CA LEU A 76 -1.77 -18.41 3.58
C LEU A 76 -2.89 -18.34 4.62
N LEU A 77 -3.72 -17.29 4.58
CA LEU A 77 -4.86 -17.09 5.48
C LEU A 77 -5.99 -18.07 5.23
N ASN A 78 -6.19 -18.50 3.98
CA ASN A 78 -7.13 -19.55 3.66
C ASN A 78 -6.68 -20.91 4.23
N LYS A 79 -5.37 -21.19 4.18
CA LYS A 79 -4.78 -22.42 4.73
C LYS A 79 -4.72 -22.40 6.27
N ASN A 80 -4.41 -21.25 6.87
CA ASN A 80 -4.25 -21.06 8.30
C ASN A 80 -5.14 -19.91 8.76
N LYS A 81 -6.29 -20.23 9.36
CA LYS A 81 -7.27 -19.21 9.74
C LYS A 81 -6.70 -18.27 10.81
N PRO A 82 -6.72 -16.94 10.59
CA PRO A 82 -6.27 -15.98 11.59
C PRO A 82 -7.25 -15.91 12.76
N THR A 83 -6.75 -15.61 13.96
CA THR A 83 -7.59 -15.38 15.15
C THR A 83 -8.31 -14.03 15.13
N ILE A 84 -7.80 -13.09 14.33
CA ILE A 84 -8.37 -11.77 14.07
C ILE A 84 -9.02 -11.72 12.70
N GLY A 85 -9.87 -10.73 12.47
CA GLY A 85 -10.35 -10.40 11.14
C GLY A 85 -9.27 -9.72 10.32
N VAL A 86 -8.97 -10.26 9.15
CA VAL A 86 -8.01 -9.68 8.20
C VAL A 86 -8.74 -9.38 6.90
N ASN A 87 -8.71 -8.12 6.49
CA ASN A 87 -9.36 -7.65 5.27
C ASN A 87 -8.26 -7.21 4.29
N LEU A 88 -8.12 -7.95 3.20
CA LEU A 88 -7.22 -7.60 2.11
C LEU A 88 -7.99 -6.72 1.12
N VAL A 89 -7.52 -5.50 0.90
CA VAL A 89 -8.22 -4.51 0.07
C VAL A 89 -7.33 -4.08 -1.09
N PHE A 90 -7.84 -4.23 -2.30
CA PHE A 90 -7.18 -3.78 -3.52
C PHE A 90 -7.87 -2.50 -3.99
N PHE A 91 -7.20 -1.37 -3.87
CA PHE A 91 -7.74 -0.06 -4.25
C PHE A 91 -7.54 0.17 -5.75
N ASP A 92 -8.57 0.70 -6.41
CA ASP A 92 -8.51 1.05 -7.83
C ASP A 92 -8.36 2.56 -8.01
N ALA A 93 -7.88 2.99 -9.17
CA ALA A 93 -7.72 4.40 -9.54
C ALA A 93 -6.92 5.22 -8.51
N GLU A 94 -5.86 4.64 -7.96
CA GLU A 94 -4.89 5.34 -7.13
C GLU A 94 -4.06 6.30 -8.01
N ASP A 95 -3.50 5.78 -9.11
CA ASP A 95 -2.41 6.44 -9.84
C ASP A 95 -2.88 7.14 -11.13
N SER A 96 -4.12 7.63 -11.13
CA SER A 96 -4.69 8.42 -12.25
C SER A 96 -4.67 9.93 -12.00
N GLY A 97 -3.93 10.36 -10.97
CA GLY A 97 -3.83 11.74 -10.52
C GLY A 97 -2.82 12.62 -11.25
N VAL A 98 -2.84 13.90 -10.92
CA VAL A 98 -1.92 14.94 -11.37
C VAL A 98 -1.13 15.52 -10.21
N SER A 99 0.14 15.84 -10.47
CA SER A 99 1.00 16.49 -9.46
C SER A 99 0.34 17.77 -8.90
N GLU A 100 0.59 18.07 -7.62
CA GLU A 100 0.05 19.22 -6.88
C GLU A 100 -1.44 19.13 -6.48
N GLU A 101 -2.20 18.15 -6.98
CA GLU A 101 -3.59 17.91 -6.59
C GLU A 101 -3.73 16.57 -5.86
N ASN A 102 -3.53 16.53 -4.54
CA ASN A 102 -3.54 15.27 -3.77
C ASN A 102 -4.79 14.41 -3.99
N GLU A 103 -6.00 14.97 -3.87
CA GLU A 103 -7.25 14.20 -4.04
C GLU A 103 -7.54 13.82 -5.50
N SER A 104 -6.67 14.17 -6.45
CA SER A 104 -6.71 13.61 -7.80
C SER A 104 -6.21 12.17 -7.87
N TYR A 105 -5.37 11.76 -6.91
CA TYR A 105 -4.94 10.38 -6.66
C TYR A 105 -5.92 9.64 -5.73
N CYS A 106 -5.63 8.37 -5.45
CA CYS A 106 -6.25 7.58 -4.40
C CYS A 106 -7.80 7.52 -4.49
N LYS A 107 -8.38 7.56 -5.70
CA LYS A 107 -9.84 7.66 -5.87
C LYS A 107 -10.57 6.47 -5.25
N GLY A 108 -10.01 5.28 -5.37
CA GLY A 108 -10.55 4.06 -4.78
C GLY A 108 -10.56 4.09 -3.26
N SER A 109 -9.46 4.47 -2.61
CA SER A 109 -9.41 4.54 -1.14
C SER A 109 -10.23 5.71 -0.58
N ILE A 110 -10.31 6.85 -1.28
CA ILE A 110 -11.26 7.94 -0.95
C ILE A 110 -12.68 7.42 -0.95
N PHE A 111 -13.08 6.70 -2.01
CA PHE A 111 -14.42 6.13 -2.09
C PHE A 111 -14.66 5.07 -1.00
N PHE A 112 -13.68 4.20 -0.78
CA PHE A 112 -13.73 3.15 0.24
C PHE A 112 -13.91 3.74 1.63
N ALA A 113 -13.13 4.75 1.98
CA ALA A 113 -13.15 5.38 3.30
C ALA A 113 -14.49 6.10 3.56
N LYS A 114 -15.04 6.80 2.55
CA LYS A 114 -16.35 7.46 2.65
C LYS A 114 -17.54 6.47 2.68
N ASN A 115 -17.35 5.26 2.16
CA ASN A 115 -18.40 4.23 2.02
C ASN A 115 -17.96 2.92 2.66
N LEU A 116 -17.46 2.97 3.89
CA LEU A 116 -16.75 1.87 4.53
C LEU A 116 -17.60 0.59 4.63
N PRO A 117 -17.26 -0.50 3.92
CA PRO A 117 -18.08 -1.71 3.89
C PRO A 117 -17.75 -2.68 5.04
N ILE A 118 -16.79 -2.32 5.89
CA ILE A 118 -16.22 -3.20 6.92
C ILE A 118 -16.31 -2.46 8.26
N PRO A 119 -17.09 -2.96 9.23
CA PRO A 119 -17.16 -2.33 10.55
C PRO A 119 -15.89 -2.60 11.37
N ASN A 120 -15.60 -1.71 12.31
CA ASN A 120 -14.63 -1.92 13.39
C ASN A 120 -13.18 -2.21 12.97
N ILE A 121 -12.72 -1.69 11.83
CA ILE A 121 -11.30 -1.74 11.47
C ILE A 121 -10.50 -0.95 12.52
N LYS A 122 -9.58 -1.62 13.20
CA LYS A 122 -8.74 -1.03 14.25
C LYS A 122 -7.54 -0.29 13.69
N GLU A 123 -6.98 -0.80 12.60
CA GLU A 123 -5.85 -0.20 11.93
C GLU A 123 -5.72 -0.71 10.48
N ALA A 124 -4.99 0.06 9.67
CA ALA A 124 -4.69 -0.26 8.28
C ALA A 124 -3.19 -0.22 8.00
N ILE A 125 -2.73 -1.11 7.12
CA ILE A 125 -1.35 -1.13 6.59
C ILE A 125 -1.46 -1.12 5.07
N ILE A 126 -0.95 -0.08 4.42
CA ILE A 126 -0.82 0.01 2.96
C ILE A 126 0.56 -0.47 2.55
N LEU A 127 0.61 -1.23 1.46
CA LEU A 127 1.84 -1.75 0.85
C LEU A 127 1.95 -1.15 -0.55
N ASP A 128 2.91 -0.27 -0.74
CA ASP A 128 3.14 0.36 -2.03
C ASP A 128 4.64 0.38 -2.39
N MET A 129 4.96 0.13 -3.66
CA MET A 129 6.32 0.12 -4.21
C MET A 129 7.32 -0.76 -3.42
N VAL A 130 6.88 -1.89 -2.88
CA VAL A 130 7.63 -2.77 -1.96
C VAL A 130 8.51 -3.84 -2.62
N GLY A 131 8.69 -3.77 -3.93
CA GLY A 131 9.35 -4.75 -4.77
C GLY A 131 10.77 -4.39 -5.22
N ASP A 132 11.24 -3.15 -5.07
CA ASP A 132 12.54 -2.71 -5.62
C ASP A 132 13.72 -3.62 -5.23
N LYS A 133 14.66 -3.86 -6.16
CA LYS A 133 15.85 -4.71 -5.92
C LYS A 133 16.75 -4.24 -4.79
N GLN A 134 16.73 -2.96 -4.48
CA GLN A 134 17.55 -2.34 -3.44
C GLN A 134 16.67 -1.70 -2.35
N LEU A 135 15.52 -2.33 -2.09
CA LEU A 135 14.45 -1.86 -1.21
C LEU A 135 14.97 -1.25 0.10
N SER A 136 14.53 -0.02 0.37
CA SER A 136 14.80 0.71 1.60
C SER A 136 13.53 1.39 2.10
N LEU A 137 12.97 0.87 3.19
CA LEU A 137 11.70 1.33 3.77
C LEU A 137 11.94 2.21 5.01
N PRO A 138 12.08 3.55 4.87
CA PRO A 138 12.05 4.45 6.02
C PRO A 138 10.64 4.51 6.63
N ILE A 139 10.52 5.06 7.83
CA ILE A 139 9.22 5.33 8.45
C ILE A 139 8.58 6.53 7.74
N GLU A 140 7.49 6.31 7.02
CA GLU A 140 6.73 7.38 6.36
C GLU A 140 6.16 8.37 7.41
N ARG A 141 6.22 9.67 7.11
CA ARG A 141 5.97 10.74 8.09
C ARG A 141 4.51 10.80 8.54
N ASN A 142 3.56 10.67 7.61
CA ASN A 142 2.14 10.67 7.90
C ASN A 142 1.76 9.45 8.75
N SER A 143 2.31 8.28 8.44
CA SER A 143 2.18 7.03 9.19
C SER A 143 2.61 7.16 10.65
N LEU A 144 3.75 7.84 10.89
CA LEU A 144 4.22 8.13 12.25
C LEU A 144 3.25 9.06 13.01
N ASN A 145 2.56 9.95 12.31
CA ASN A 145 1.57 10.84 12.92
C ASN A 145 0.22 10.13 13.14
N PHE A 146 -0.23 9.33 12.18
CA PHE A 146 -1.54 8.67 12.18
C PHE A 146 -1.59 7.46 13.11
N ASN A 147 -0.51 6.69 13.18
CA ASN A 147 -0.45 5.50 14.03
C ASN A 147 0.99 5.20 14.52
N PRO A 148 1.57 6.05 15.41
CA PRO A 148 2.93 5.86 15.92
C PRO A 148 3.12 4.53 16.66
N THR A 149 2.05 4.01 17.26
CA THR A 149 2.07 2.73 17.97
C THR A 149 2.26 1.57 16.99
N LEU A 150 1.50 1.53 15.89
CA LEU A 150 1.64 0.49 14.87
C LEU A 150 3.00 0.56 14.17
N VAL A 151 3.46 1.77 13.82
CA VAL A 151 4.81 1.99 13.28
C VAL A 151 5.86 1.36 14.19
N ARG A 152 5.84 1.67 15.50
CA ARG A 152 6.79 1.10 16.45
C ARG A 152 6.71 -0.42 16.49
N GLN A 153 5.49 -0.98 16.54
CA GLN A 153 5.29 -2.43 16.59
C GLN A 153 5.87 -3.13 15.36
N LEU A 154 5.63 -2.60 14.16
CA LEU A 154 6.10 -3.20 12.91
C LEU A 154 7.61 -3.08 12.74
N TRP A 155 8.20 -1.92 13.04
CA TRP A 155 9.65 -1.74 12.94
C TRP A 155 10.42 -2.54 14.00
N ASP A 156 9.88 -2.68 15.21
CA ASP A 156 10.46 -3.55 16.25
C ASP A 156 10.41 -5.03 15.85
N ARG A 157 9.32 -5.48 15.22
CA ARG A 157 9.19 -6.82 14.65
C ARG A 157 10.17 -7.04 13.52
N ALA A 158 10.25 -6.11 12.58
CA ALA A 158 11.19 -6.17 11.47
C ALA A 158 12.63 -6.28 11.95
N LYS A 159 13.00 -5.52 13.00
CA LYS A 159 14.30 -5.62 13.65
C LYS A 159 14.55 -7.01 14.26
N LYS A 160 13.58 -7.56 14.99
CA LYS A 160 13.69 -8.92 15.58
C LYS A 160 13.83 -10.02 14.54
N LEU A 161 13.15 -9.85 13.40
CA LEU A 161 13.19 -10.76 12.26
C LEU A 161 14.42 -10.53 11.35
N ASN A 162 15.28 -9.57 11.67
CA ASN A 162 16.43 -9.17 10.85
C ASN A 162 16.07 -8.77 9.40
N LEU A 163 14.91 -8.13 9.22
CA LEU A 163 14.45 -7.63 7.91
C LEU A 163 15.17 -6.32 7.58
N LYS A 164 16.22 -6.42 6.76
CA LYS A 164 17.16 -5.33 6.48
C LYS A 164 16.55 -4.16 5.71
N ALA A 165 15.48 -4.36 4.94
CA ALA A 165 14.81 -3.31 4.19
C ALA A 165 14.23 -2.21 5.10
N PHE A 166 13.72 -2.59 6.28
CA PHE A 166 13.09 -1.65 7.23
C PHE A 166 14.13 -0.80 7.95
N LYS A 167 14.07 0.52 7.75
CA LYS A 167 15.01 1.48 8.33
C LYS A 167 14.34 2.26 9.44
N GLY A 168 14.96 2.30 10.62
CA GLY A 168 14.48 3.06 11.78
C GLY A 168 14.70 4.58 11.67
N VAL A 169 14.59 5.14 10.47
CA VAL A 169 14.75 6.57 10.21
C VAL A 169 13.46 7.12 9.60
N VAL A 170 13.10 8.36 9.95
CA VAL A 170 11.88 8.97 9.41
C VAL A 170 12.14 9.52 8.01
N GLY A 171 11.26 9.18 7.08
CA GLY A 171 11.26 9.56 5.67
C GLY A 171 10.42 10.80 5.38
N LEU A 172 9.96 10.84 4.12
CA LEU A 172 9.09 11.88 3.56
C LEU A 172 7.65 11.72 4.06
N ALA A 173 6.87 12.79 3.93
CA ALA A 173 5.42 12.73 4.01
C ALA A 173 4.87 12.45 2.62
N ILE A 174 4.11 11.38 2.46
CA ILE A 174 3.56 10.93 1.19
C ILE A 174 2.04 10.92 1.28
N TYR A 175 1.38 11.46 0.26
CA TYR A 175 -0.05 11.30 0.10
C TYR A 175 -0.28 10.02 -0.70
N ASP A 176 -0.86 9.03 -0.04
CA ASP A 176 -1.15 7.69 -0.56
C ASP A 176 -2.43 7.19 0.13
N ASP A 177 -2.92 6.00 -0.22
CA ASP A 177 -4.19 5.39 0.21
C ASP A 177 -4.38 5.31 1.73
N HIS A 178 -3.31 5.35 2.52
CA HIS A 178 -3.41 5.42 3.99
C HIS A 178 -3.98 6.77 4.46
N VAL A 179 -3.75 7.86 3.72
CA VAL A 179 -4.21 9.20 4.07
C VAL A 179 -5.75 9.29 4.01
N PRO A 180 -6.45 8.91 2.92
CA PRO A 180 -7.91 8.90 2.89
C PRO A 180 -8.55 8.02 3.97
N LEU A 181 -7.95 6.86 4.27
CA LEU A 181 -8.42 5.96 5.34
C LEU A 181 -8.40 6.66 6.71
N PHE A 182 -7.33 7.41 7.00
CA PHE A 182 -7.25 8.19 8.22
C PHE A 182 -8.22 9.37 8.20
N GLN A 183 -8.23 10.15 7.12
CA GLN A 183 -8.98 11.41 7.05
C GLN A 183 -10.50 11.23 7.03
N TYR A 184 -11.02 10.27 6.27
CA TYR A 184 -12.47 10.13 6.06
C TYR A 184 -13.11 8.98 6.83
N ALA A 185 -12.35 7.93 7.15
CA ALA A 185 -12.85 6.79 7.92
C ALA A 185 -12.34 6.76 9.38
N ASN A 186 -11.44 7.68 9.75
CA ASN A 186 -10.82 7.73 11.08
C ASN A 186 -10.15 6.39 11.47
N ILE A 187 -9.57 5.70 10.48
CA ILE A 187 -8.84 4.45 10.68
C ILE A 187 -7.36 4.80 10.86
N PRO A 188 -6.74 4.51 12.01
CA PRO A 188 -5.29 4.67 12.19
C PRO A 188 -4.53 3.81 11.18
N SER A 189 -3.87 4.46 10.23
CA SER A 189 -3.26 3.80 9.08
C SER A 189 -1.77 4.09 8.99
N ILE A 190 -1.04 3.19 8.35
CA ILE A 190 0.35 3.42 7.95
C ILE A 190 0.54 2.99 6.50
N ASP A 191 1.64 3.46 5.92
CA ASP A 191 2.12 3.10 4.61
C ASP A 191 3.56 2.58 4.70
N ILE A 192 3.81 1.46 4.04
CA ILE A 192 5.11 0.81 3.89
C ILE A 192 5.53 0.99 2.44
N ILE A 193 6.35 2.02 2.22
CA ILE A 193 6.68 2.51 0.88
C ILE A 193 8.16 2.86 0.71
N ASP A 194 8.67 2.69 -0.52
CA ASP A 194 10.01 3.10 -0.92
C ASP A 194 9.99 4.20 -1.99
N PHE A 195 10.61 5.33 -1.67
CA PHE A 195 10.91 6.42 -2.60
C PHE A 195 12.42 6.74 -2.66
N ARG A 196 13.26 5.96 -1.96
CA ARG A 196 14.70 6.21 -1.81
C ARG A 196 15.51 5.10 -2.47
N TYR A 197 15.66 5.23 -3.77
CA TYR A 197 16.60 4.42 -4.53
C TYR A 197 18.05 4.77 -4.16
N PRO A 198 18.95 3.78 -3.97
CA PRO A 198 20.34 4.04 -3.58
C PRO A 198 21.10 4.93 -4.55
N ASN A 199 20.72 4.90 -5.83
CA ASN A 199 21.19 5.85 -6.83
C ASN A 199 20.13 6.93 -7.02
N SER A 200 20.40 8.15 -6.55
CA SER A 200 19.49 9.29 -6.67
C SER A 200 19.19 9.70 -8.12
N PHE A 201 19.99 9.23 -9.08
CA PHE A 201 19.77 9.44 -10.53
C PHE A 201 19.01 8.28 -11.19
N LYS A 202 18.66 7.24 -10.43
CA LYS A 202 17.95 6.07 -10.94
C LYS A 202 16.71 5.83 -10.09
N ASN A 203 15.57 6.29 -10.61
CA ASN A 203 14.26 6.05 -10.04
C ASN A 203 13.38 5.50 -11.17
N TYR A 204 12.65 4.42 -10.89
CA TYR A 204 11.78 3.77 -11.88
C TYR A 204 10.31 4.18 -11.75
N TRP A 205 9.95 4.84 -10.63
CA TRP A 205 8.62 5.36 -10.36
C TRP A 205 8.11 6.22 -11.51
N HIS A 206 6.90 5.92 -12.00
CA HIS A 206 6.27 6.58 -13.15
C HIS A 206 7.17 6.63 -14.41
N THR A 207 7.97 5.58 -14.65
CA THR A 207 8.77 5.42 -15.88
C THR A 207 8.43 4.11 -16.58
N VAL A 208 8.76 3.97 -17.86
CA VAL A 208 8.59 2.69 -18.57
C VAL A 208 9.51 1.58 -18.05
N GLU A 209 10.48 1.92 -17.19
CA GLU A 209 11.38 0.99 -16.54
C GLU A 209 10.79 0.40 -15.25
N ASP A 210 9.59 0.80 -14.80
CA ASP A 210 8.89 0.08 -13.74
C ASP A 210 8.39 -1.29 -14.22
N THR A 211 9.31 -2.24 -14.23
CA THR A 211 9.17 -3.57 -14.81
C THR A 211 9.66 -4.65 -13.82
N PRO A 212 9.24 -5.92 -13.98
CA PRO A 212 9.67 -6.99 -13.07
C PRO A 212 11.20 -7.16 -12.99
N LYS A 213 11.93 -6.72 -14.02
CA LYS A 213 13.40 -6.72 -14.04
C LYS A 213 14.00 -5.89 -12.92
N ASN A 214 13.31 -4.87 -12.41
CA ASN A 214 13.77 -4.01 -11.32
C ASN A 214 13.20 -4.42 -9.95
N CYS A 215 12.39 -5.48 -9.91
CA CYS A 215 11.87 -6.05 -8.69
C CYS A 215 12.72 -7.23 -8.16
N SER A 216 12.58 -7.56 -6.89
CA SER A 216 13.27 -8.66 -6.21
C SER A 216 12.31 -9.51 -5.36
N PRO A 217 12.34 -10.85 -5.49
CA PRO A 217 11.61 -11.72 -4.58
C PRO A 217 12.10 -11.63 -3.13
N GLU A 218 13.37 -11.30 -2.90
CA GLU A 218 13.92 -11.06 -1.55
C GLU A 218 13.29 -9.82 -0.90
N SER A 219 13.05 -8.75 -1.67
CA SER A 219 12.34 -7.54 -1.21
C SER A 219 10.90 -7.84 -0.80
N LEU A 220 10.14 -8.46 -1.69
CA LEU A 220 8.78 -8.93 -1.40
C LEU A 220 8.74 -9.89 -0.20
N GLY A 221 9.74 -10.77 -0.09
CA GLY A 221 9.86 -11.73 0.99
C GLY A 221 10.04 -11.06 2.36
N GLN A 222 10.75 -9.93 2.43
CA GLN A 222 10.91 -9.19 3.69
C GLN A 222 9.57 -8.60 4.16
N VAL A 223 8.86 -7.89 3.28
CA VAL A 223 7.57 -7.27 3.62
C VAL A 223 6.51 -8.33 3.90
N GLY A 224 6.41 -9.36 3.07
CA GLY A 224 5.49 -10.49 3.27
C GLY A 224 5.74 -11.22 4.60
N THR A 225 7.01 -11.48 4.95
CA THR A 225 7.37 -12.08 6.25
C THR A 225 6.91 -11.23 7.42
N LEU A 226 7.08 -9.90 7.36
CA LEU A 226 6.59 -9.00 8.41
C LEU A 226 5.07 -9.06 8.54
N MET A 227 4.34 -9.07 7.42
CA MET A 227 2.87 -9.15 7.44
C MET A 227 2.39 -10.47 8.05
N VAL A 228 3.00 -11.61 7.68
CA VAL A 228 2.68 -12.91 8.28
C VAL A 228 2.96 -12.90 9.79
N ASP A 229 4.13 -12.43 10.22
CA ASP A 229 4.46 -12.32 11.65
C ASP A 229 3.49 -11.40 12.39
N TYR A 230 3.11 -10.28 11.77
CA TYR A 230 2.17 -9.34 12.36
C TYR A 230 0.78 -9.96 12.55
N ILE A 231 0.28 -10.68 11.54
CA ILE A 231 -1.05 -11.31 11.60
C ILE A 231 -1.09 -12.42 12.65
N PHE A 232 -0.10 -13.33 12.65
CA PHE A 232 -0.16 -14.55 13.45
C PHE A 232 0.50 -14.44 14.83
N ASN A 233 1.49 -13.55 15.01
CA ASN A 233 2.28 -13.45 16.24
C ASN A 233 2.05 -12.12 16.97
N ARG A 234 1.04 -11.32 16.59
CA ARG A 234 0.66 -10.14 17.38
C ARG A 234 0.15 -10.53 18.76
N LYS A 235 0.66 -9.82 19.78
CA LYS A 235 -0.01 -9.73 21.08
C LYS A 235 -0.78 -8.42 21.05
N PHE A 236 -2.09 -8.46 21.28
CA PHE A 236 -2.81 -7.22 21.58
C PHE A 236 -2.25 -6.67 22.89
N TYR A 237 -1.52 -5.56 22.81
CA TYR A 237 -1.36 -4.71 23.98
C TYR A 237 -2.72 -4.07 24.19
N PHE A 238 -3.58 -4.73 24.96
CA PHE A 238 -4.72 -4.05 25.54
C PHE A 238 -4.13 -2.91 26.37
N SER A 239 -4.40 -1.67 25.95
CA SER A 239 -4.27 -0.52 26.85
C SER A 239 -5.14 -0.83 28.06
N LYS A 240 -4.50 -1.10 29.20
CA LYS A 240 -5.16 -1.05 30.50
C LYS A 240 -5.65 0.37 30.75
#